data_AF-A0A2T3FK01-F1
#
_entry.id   AF-A0A2T3FK01-F1
#
_cell.length_a   1.000
_cell.length_b   1.000
_cell.length_c   1.000
_cell.angle_alpha   90.00
_cell.angle_beta   90.00
_cell.angle_gamma   90.00
#
_symmetry.space_group_name_H-M   'P 1'
#
loop_
_entity.id
_entity.type
_entity.pdbx_description
1 polymer ?
#
loop_
_entity_poly.entity_id
_entity_poly.type
_entity_poly.pdbx_seq_one_letter_code
_entity_poly.pdbx_strand_id
1 'polypeptide(L)'
;MKKRKILSIMLVFLMMISFLPTNIYANDETKNICQLSVTTYEQLKNGLGDAADVSLDADGHINIKLNKNLKGQLKLDIRGAYYVFDANGKTLDGDCETSTLGYVPESLCLEHGSNSTMVLKGNGIYKRGTYYAIFCGSGCKYIILSARLEGSIGSNGGEDVRTQLQDGYECYLATKNGKNLFDAENTKENKIEVRSLDFSEDVYVFEQHNHVYNQEVESSKYLKQAATCVTPGIYYKSCTCGAKSNSEFYTGHLGHDYTVKVKKEAYLKSKAKDCTEHDVYWYVCSRCGKTSTTLSYADLDSKVDHVSSDWIIDKEATLESDGSKHKECTVCKEVLETEKIAKLENKATVTPTVKKEEIKTETKTATQAVKTGDNTNIIEVVCLLVFSLVVLTFVRKYC
;
A
#
# COMPACT_ATOMS: atom_id res chain seq x y z
N MET A 1 -7.85 -50.46 14.66
CA MET A 1 -7.02 -49.26 14.35
C MET A 1 -7.45 -47.96 15.06
N LYS A 2 -8.73 -47.66 15.31
CA LYS A 2 -9.14 -46.35 15.91
C LYS A 2 -8.56 -46.03 17.32
N LYS A 3 -8.54 -46.97 18.28
CA LYS A 3 -8.11 -46.69 19.67
C LYS A 3 -6.66 -46.18 19.81
N ARG A 4 -5.70 -46.69 19.02
CA ARG A 4 -4.29 -46.24 19.09
C ARG A 4 -4.11 -44.79 18.62
N LYS A 5 -4.84 -44.34 17.59
CA LYS A 5 -4.77 -42.92 17.14
C LYS A 5 -5.31 -41.96 18.19
N ILE A 6 -6.39 -42.31 18.89
CA ILE A 6 -6.96 -41.49 19.98
C ILE A 6 -5.96 -41.38 21.13
N LEU A 7 -5.31 -42.49 21.52
CA LEU A 7 -4.33 -42.47 22.61
C LEU A 7 -3.09 -41.64 22.28
N SER A 8 -2.58 -41.70 21.04
CA SER A 8 -1.48 -40.83 20.60
C SER A 8 -1.87 -39.34 20.54
N ILE A 9 -3.09 -39.01 20.10
CA ILE A 9 -3.58 -37.62 20.10
C ILE A 9 -3.72 -37.11 21.54
N MET A 10 -4.25 -37.92 22.47
CA MET A 10 -4.31 -37.55 23.88
C MET A 10 -2.92 -37.38 24.50
N LEU A 11 -1.93 -38.22 24.17
CA LEU A 11 -0.55 -38.04 24.65
C LEU A 11 0.07 -36.74 24.14
N VAL A 12 -0.11 -36.41 22.87
CA VAL A 12 0.39 -35.15 22.28
C VAL A 12 -0.27 -33.93 22.92
N PHE A 13 -1.58 -33.98 23.18
CA PHE A 13 -2.27 -32.94 23.94
C PHE A 13 -1.78 -32.83 25.39
N LEU A 14 -1.56 -33.95 26.10
CA LEU A 14 -1.02 -33.94 27.46
C LEU A 14 0.40 -33.36 27.51
N MET A 15 1.24 -33.68 26.52
CA MET A 15 2.59 -33.15 26.41
C MET A 15 2.59 -31.66 26.06
N MET A 16 1.67 -31.18 25.20
CA MET A 16 1.50 -29.74 24.96
C MET A 16 1.01 -28.99 26.20
N ILE A 17 0.15 -29.61 27.03
CA ILE A 17 -0.28 -29.02 28.31
C ILE A 17 0.89 -28.93 29.30
N SER A 18 1.83 -29.88 29.31
CA SER A 18 3.05 -29.81 30.15
C SER A 18 4.09 -28.77 29.71
N PHE A 19 3.89 -28.10 28.57
CA PHE A 19 4.72 -26.95 28.13
C PHE A 19 3.97 -25.61 28.24
N LEU A 20 2.76 -25.58 28.79
CA LEU A 20 2.15 -24.33 29.24
C LEU A 20 2.90 -23.85 30.50
N PRO A 21 3.39 -22.60 30.57
CA PRO A 21 3.98 -22.09 31.80
C PRO A 21 2.95 -22.13 32.91
N THR A 22 3.32 -22.73 34.06
CA THR A 22 2.48 -22.92 35.25
C THR A 22 2.28 -21.62 36.04
N ASN A 23 1.90 -20.54 35.35
CA ASN A 23 1.67 -19.20 35.89
C ASN A 23 0.18 -18.82 35.91
N ILE A 24 -0.72 -19.73 35.50
CA ILE A 24 -2.17 -19.52 35.62
C ILE A 24 -2.54 -19.76 37.08
N TYR A 25 -3.07 -18.72 37.74
CA TYR A 25 -3.40 -18.66 39.18
C TYR A 25 -2.24 -18.40 40.16
N ALA A 26 -1.26 -17.58 39.79
CA ALA A 26 -0.84 -16.56 40.75
C ALA A 26 -1.96 -15.50 40.81
N ASN A 27 -2.59 -15.31 41.96
CA ASN A 27 -3.46 -14.15 42.15
C ASN A 27 -2.55 -12.92 42.13
N ASP A 28 -2.67 -12.09 41.10
CA ASP A 28 -1.63 -11.14 40.72
C ASP A 28 -1.73 -9.85 41.54
N GLU A 29 -1.69 -10.02 42.87
CA GLU A 29 -1.94 -9.00 43.88
C GLU A 29 -1.13 -7.73 43.60
N THR A 30 -1.83 -6.61 43.50
CA THR A 30 -1.19 -5.31 43.29
C THR A 30 -0.82 -4.70 44.64
N LYS A 31 0.47 -4.50 44.90
CA LYS A 31 0.91 -3.67 46.02
C LYS A 31 0.81 -2.20 45.63
N ASN A 32 0.00 -1.45 46.35
CA ASN A 32 0.02 0.01 46.25
C ASN A 32 1.27 0.53 46.99
N ILE A 33 2.16 1.23 46.28
CA ILE A 33 3.38 1.86 46.79
C ILE A 33 3.25 3.38 46.92
N CYS A 34 2.10 3.94 46.51
CA CYS A 34 1.83 5.37 46.47
C CYS A 34 2.94 6.16 45.76
N GLN A 35 3.70 6.98 46.47
CA GLN A 35 4.94 7.60 45.98
C GLN A 35 6.12 7.11 46.84
N LEU A 36 6.67 5.95 46.51
CA LEU A 36 7.79 5.34 47.23
C LEU A 36 9.10 6.03 46.82
N SER A 37 9.46 7.07 47.57
CA SER A 37 10.73 7.80 47.42
C SER A 37 11.82 7.20 48.31
N VAL A 38 12.96 6.82 47.74
CA VAL A 38 14.02 6.10 48.46
C VAL A 38 15.41 6.67 48.16
N THR A 39 16.18 6.94 49.21
CA THR A 39 17.57 7.43 49.13
C THR A 39 18.59 6.41 49.65
N THR A 40 18.12 5.25 50.12
CA THR A 40 18.95 4.15 50.63
C THR A 40 18.43 2.79 50.15
N TYR A 41 19.33 1.80 50.08
CA TYR A 41 18.99 0.41 49.73
C TYR A 41 17.95 -0.20 50.70
N GLU A 42 18.07 0.07 52.00
CA GLU A 42 17.13 -0.44 52.99
C GLU A 42 15.73 0.18 52.86
N GLN A 43 15.59 1.46 52.49
CA GLN A 43 14.28 2.04 52.19
C GLN A 43 13.63 1.38 50.96
N LEU A 44 14.41 1.12 49.91
CA LEU A 44 13.93 0.40 48.72
C LEU A 44 13.45 -1.01 49.08
N LYS A 45 14.29 -1.78 49.77
CA LYS A 45 14.00 -3.17 50.17
C LYS A 45 12.79 -3.25 51.10
N ASN A 46 12.72 -2.41 52.14
CA ASN A 46 11.60 -2.42 53.08
C ASN A 46 10.31 -1.85 52.47
N GLY A 47 10.43 -0.84 51.58
CA GLY A 47 9.29 -0.27 50.86
C GLY A 47 8.64 -1.27 49.90
N LEU A 48 9.45 -1.98 49.10
CA LEU A 48 8.95 -3.02 48.20
C LEU A 48 8.52 -4.30 48.93
N GLY A 49 9.24 -4.73 49.98
CA GLY A 49 8.84 -5.84 50.84
C GLY A 49 8.62 -7.14 50.06
N ASP A 50 7.47 -7.80 50.26
CA ASP A 50 7.08 -9.04 49.57
C ASP A 50 6.78 -8.86 48.07
N ALA A 51 6.63 -7.62 47.59
CA ALA A 51 6.30 -7.36 46.19
C ALA A 51 7.51 -7.45 45.24
N ALA A 52 8.75 -7.47 45.76
CA ALA A 52 9.95 -7.64 44.95
C ALA A 52 11.10 -8.30 45.72
N ASP A 53 11.82 -9.19 45.05
CA ASP A 53 13.12 -9.64 45.52
C ASP A 53 14.14 -8.51 45.24
N VAL A 54 14.68 -7.92 46.32
CA VAL A 54 15.71 -6.87 46.24
C VAL A 54 17.02 -7.38 46.81
N SER A 55 18.07 -7.38 46.00
CA SER A 55 19.40 -7.92 46.34
C SER A 55 20.53 -7.05 45.79
N LEU A 56 21.75 -7.31 46.27
CA LEU A 56 23.00 -6.79 45.72
C LEU A 56 23.75 -7.94 45.04
N ASP A 57 24.31 -7.71 43.85
CA ASP A 57 25.26 -8.63 43.23
C ASP A 57 26.71 -8.34 43.65
N ALA A 58 27.66 -9.08 43.08
CA ALA A 58 29.08 -8.99 43.43
C ALA A 58 29.72 -7.64 43.05
N ASP A 59 29.16 -6.93 42.07
CA ASP A 59 29.60 -5.60 41.62
C ASP A 59 28.90 -4.48 42.41
N GLY A 60 27.98 -4.83 43.30
CA GLY A 60 27.19 -3.89 44.11
C GLY A 60 25.97 -3.33 43.38
N HIS A 61 25.55 -3.90 42.25
CA HIS A 61 24.33 -3.47 41.58
C HIS A 61 23.09 -3.93 42.34
N ILE A 62 22.11 -3.03 42.43
CA ILE A 62 20.82 -3.27 43.08
C ILE A 62 19.91 -4.01 42.10
N ASN A 63 19.80 -5.32 42.28
CA ASN A 63 18.93 -6.17 41.50
C ASN A 63 17.52 -6.15 42.12
N ILE A 64 16.51 -5.82 41.32
CA ILE A 64 15.11 -5.72 41.72
C ILE A 64 14.31 -6.64 40.79
N LYS A 65 13.64 -7.64 41.35
CA LYS A 65 12.75 -8.54 40.59
C LYS A 65 11.35 -8.55 41.16
N LEU A 66 10.35 -8.16 40.37
CA LEU A 66 8.97 -8.07 40.88
C LEU A 66 8.31 -9.45 41.06
N ASN A 67 7.69 -9.64 42.22
CA ASN A 67 6.84 -10.78 42.55
C ASN A 67 5.34 -10.44 42.43
N LYS A 68 5.01 -9.14 42.55
CA LYS A 68 3.66 -8.59 42.51
C LYS A 68 3.55 -7.43 41.52
N ASN A 69 2.34 -7.11 41.09
CA ASN A 69 2.08 -5.85 40.40
C ASN A 69 2.28 -4.70 41.39
N LEU A 70 2.73 -3.54 40.89
CA LEU A 70 2.87 -2.32 41.69
C LEU A 70 1.91 -1.25 41.16
N LYS A 71 1.27 -0.52 42.07
CA LYS A 71 0.49 0.69 41.76
C LYS A 71 1.12 1.89 42.46
N GLY A 72 1.50 2.91 41.70
CA GLY A 72 2.15 4.12 42.16
C GLY A 72 3.53 4.38 41.53
N GLN A 73 4.23 5.37 42.06
CA GLN A 73 5.57 5.78 41.64
C GLN A 73 6.65 5.13 42.51
N LEU A 74 7.66 4.53 41.87
CA LEU A 74 8.95 4.22 42.48
C LEU A 74 9.96 5.32 42.11
N LYS A 75 10.36 6.12 43.11
CA LYS A 75 11.27 7.25 42.95
C LYS A 75 12.62 6.98 43.61
N LEU A 76 13.66 6.87 42.79
CA LEU A 76 14.98 6.36 43.15
C LEU A 76 16.02 7.50 43.19
N ASP A 77 16.57 7.75 44.38
CA ASP A 77 17.63 8.75 44.64
C ASP A 77 18.76 8.16 45.51
N ILE A 78 19.18 6.92 45.21
CA ILE A 78 20.40 6.35 45.82
C ILE A 78 21.58 6.80 44.97
N ARG A 79 22.41 7.71 45.49
CA ARG A 79 23.50 8.32 44.71
C ARG A 79 24.49 7.29 44.17
N GLY A 80 24.75 7.38 42.87
CA GLY A 80 25.66 6.51 42.11
C GLY A 80 25.16 5.07 41.95
N ALA A 81 23.89 4.79 42.26
CA ALA A 81 23.38 3.43 42.21
C ALA A 81 23.24 2.92 40.77
N TYR A 82 23.58 1.65 40.59
CA TYR A 82 23.31 0.90 39.37
C TYR A 82 22.20 -0.10 39.68
N TYR A 83 21.06 0.09 39.04
CA TYR A 83 19.86 -0.73 39.23
C TYR A 83 19.70 -1.72 38.07
N VAL A 84 19.31 -2.94 38.38
CA VAL A 84 18.92 -3.94 37.39
C VAL A 84 17.49 -4.38 37.71
N PHE A 85 16.54 -3.79 36.99
CA PHE A 85 15.10 -3.95 37.24
C PHE A 85 14.48 -4.96 36.25
N ASP A 86 13.97 -6.04 36.79
CA ASP A 86 13.20 -7.07 36.09
C ASP A 86 11.77 -7.05 36.61
N ALA A 87 10.85 -6.46 35.84
CA ALA A 87 9.45 -6.50 36.18
C ALA A 87 8.83 -7.91 36.06
N ASN A 88 9.53 -8.92 35.51
CA ASN A 88 9.17 -10.34 35.64
C ASN A 88 7.70 -10.65 35.22
N GLY A 89 7.26 -10.02 34.12
CA GLY A 89 5.90 -10.13 33.59
C GLY A 89 4.83 -9.34 34.35
N LYS A 90 5.20 -8.61 35.41
CA LYS A 90 4.33 -7.74 36.20
C LYS A 90 4.23 -6.34 35.58
N THR A 91 3.25 -5.61 36.07
CA THR A 91 3.00 -4.20 35.76
C THR A 91 3.46 -3.32 36.92
N LEU A 92 4.25 -2.28 36.62
CA LEU A 92 4.37 -1.09 37.44
C LEU A 92 3.45 -0.02 36.83
N ASP A 93 2.29 0.16 37.45
CA ASP A 93 1.25 1.09 37.02
C ASP A 93 1.43 2.41 37.75
N GLY A 94 1.74 3.49 37.02
CA GLY A 94 2.07 4.78 37.62
C GLY A 94 0.90 5.51 38.27
N ASP A 95 -0.33 4.99 38.28
CA ASP A 95 -1.47 5.64 38.95
C ASP A 95 -1.30 5.69 40.49
N CYS A 96 -1.42 6.87 41.10
CA CYS A 96 -1.32 7.08 42.55
C CYS A 96 -2.33 8.11 43.06
N GLU A 97 -3.19 7.67 43.97
CA GLU A 97 -4.24 8.49 44.59
C GLU A 97 -3.74 9.39 45.74
N THR A 98 -2.47 9.27 46.14
CA THR A 98 -1.92 9.91 47.38
C THR A 98 -0.54 10.56 47.18
N SER A 99 -0.27 11.07 45.97
CA SER A 99 0.96 11.83 45.70
C SER A 99 1.12 13.05 46.61
N THR A 100 2.36 13.35 47.01
CA THR A 100 2.70 14.60 47.72
C THR A 100 2.43 15.87 46.89
N LEU A 101 2.37 15.73 45.55
CA LEU A 101 2.06 16.81 44.61
C LEU A 101 0.60 16.80 44.13
N GLY A 102 -0.24 15.89 44.64
CA GLY A 102 -1.60 15.64 44.14
C GLY A 102 -1.68 14.89 42.80
N TYR A 103 -0.53 14.65 42.16
CA TYR A 103 -0.37 13.80 40.96
C TYR A 103 1.03 13.19 40.93
N VAL A 104 1.22 12.04 40.28
CA VAL A 104 2.53 11.39 40.10
C VAL A 104 2.93 11.50 38.63
N PRO A 105 4.00 12.22 38.27
CA PRO A 105 4.34 12.43 36.87
C PRO A 105 4.76 11.11 36.17
N GLU A 106 5.39 10.16 36.87
CA GLU A 106 5.83 8.89 36.28
C GLU A 106 5.73 7.67 37.20
N SER A 107 5.81 6.47 36.62
CA SER A 107 5.82 5.20 37.39
C SER A 107 7.20 4.83 37.94
N LEU A 108 8.26 5.12 37.18
CA LEU A 108 9.64 4.84 37.56
C LEU A 108 10.51 6.08 37.30
N CYS A 109 11.13 6.59 38.36
CA CYS A 109 11.89 7.84 38.33
C CYS A 109 13.32 7.62 38.83
N LEU A 110 14.31 8.02 38.03
CA LEU A 110 15.66 8.28 38.53
C LEU A 110 15.77 9.77 38.85
N GLU A 111 16.05 10.12 40.10
CA GLU A 111 16.03 11.53 40.54
C GLU A 111 17.25 12.33 40.05
N HIS A 112 17.02 13.60 39.79
CA HIS A 112 18.02 14.59 39.41
C HIS A 112 19.27 14.58 40.30
N GLY A 113 20.45 14.50 39.67
CA GLY A 113 21.73 14.55 40.39
C GLY A 113 22.08 13.29 41.19
N SER A 114 21.25 12.24 41.15
CA SER A 114 21.60 10.95 41.73
C SER A 114 22.76 10.28 40.99
N ASN A 115 22.97 10.60 39.70
CA ASN A 115 23.95 9.97 38.81
C ASN A 115 23.76 8.44 38.69
N SER A 116 22.51 7.99 38.78
CA SER A 116 22.15 6.58 38.77
C SER A 116 22.05 6.00 37.36
N THR A 117 22.28 4.68 37.22
CA THR A 117 21.97 3.95 35.99
C THR A 117 20.87 2.93 36.25
N MET A 118 19.87 2.86 35.37
CA MET A 118 18.80 1.86 35.41
C MET A 118 18.89 0.94 34.19
N VAL A 119 19.00 -0.36 34.42
CA VAL A 119 18.89 -1.40 33.41
C VAL A 119 17.48 -1.99 33.47
N LEU A 120 16.67 -1.82 32.43
CA LEU A 120 15.36 -2.47 32.31
C LEU A 120 15.48 -3.77 31.54
N LYS A 121 15.06 -4.88 32.14
CA LYS A 121 15.05 -6.21 31.51
C LYS A 121 13.74 -6.96 31.78
N GLY A 122 13.59 -8.10 31.09
CA GLY A 122 12.42 -8.95 31.21
C GLY A 122 11.22 -8.43 30.39
N ASN A 123 10.07 -9.07 30.58
CA ASN A 123 8.82 -8.84 29.86
C ASN A 123 7.85 -7.93 30.64
N GLY A 124 8.39 -6.97 31.38
CA GLY A 124 7.62 -6.07 32.25
C GLY A 124 6.87 -4.96 31.52
N ILE A 125 5.75 -4.54 32.11
CA ILE A 125 4.94 -3.39 31.65
C ILE A 125 5.11 -2.22 32.63
N TYR A 126 5.41 -1.05 32.11
CA TYR A 126 5.54 0.20 32.88
C TYR A 126 4.52 1.19 32.32
N LYS A 127 3.43 1.43 33.05
CA LYS A 127 2.40 2.38 32.61
C LYS A 127 2.66 3.73 33.21
N ARG A 128 2.46 4.80 32.45
CA ARG A 128 2.60 6.16 32.97
C ARG A 128 1.76 6.44 34.19
N GLY A 129 2.27 7.36 35.01
CA GLY A 129 1.42 8.15 35.88
C GLY A 129 0.68 9.20 35.05
N THR A 130 0.71 10.44 35.50
CA THR A 130 0.09 11.58 34.81
C THR A 130 0.76 11.88 33.47
N TYR A 131 2.08 11.70 33.34
CA TYR A 131 2.87 12.19 32.22
C TYR A 131 3.68 11.09 31.50
N TYR A 132 4.60 10.43 32.20
CA TYR A 132 5.62 9.56 31.59
C TYR A 132 5.53 8.14 32.14
N ALA A 133 5.88 7.13 31.33
CA ALA A 133 6.08 5.76 31.80
C ALA A 133 7.31 5.71 32.73
N ILE A 134 8.42 6.27 32.26
CA ILE A 134 9.69 6.40 32.99
C ILE A 134 10.21 7.83 32.88
N PHE A 135 10.93 8.27 33.91
CA PHE A 135 11.63 9.56 33.92
C PHE A 135 13.12 9.38 34.20
N CYS A 136 13.94 10.05 33.39
CA CYS A 136 15.39 10.14 33.55
C CYS A 136 15.76 11.54 34.05
N GLY A 137 16.14 11.64 35.33
CA GLY A 137 16.65 12.87 35.91
C GLY A 137 18.09 13.17 35.50
N SER A 138 18.40 14.47 35.40
CA SER A 138 19.72 14.98 35.02
C SER A 138 20.91 14.25 35.65
N GLY A 139 21.79 13.75 34.78
CA GLY A 139 23.00 12.99 35.13
C GLY A 139 22.78 11.47 35.20
N CYS A 140 21.55 11.00 35.02
CA CYS A 140 21.21 9.58 35.08
C CYS A 140 21.21 8.93 33.69
N LYS A 141 21.08 7.59 33.67
CA LYS A 141 21.07 6.79 32.45
C LYS A 141 20.03 5.67 32.52
N TYR A 142 19.32 5.43 31.42
CA TYR A 142 18.59 4.18 31.21
C TYR A 142 19.25 3.35 30.12
N ILE A 143 19.42 2.07 30.40
CA ILE A 143 19.83 1.03 29.47
C ILE A 143 18.63 0.10 29.33
N ILE A 144 17.85 0.27 28.28
CA ILE A 144 16.69 -0.58 28.02
C ILE A 144 17.19 -1.81 27.28
N LEU A 145 17.12 -2.96 27.94
CA LEU A 145 17.38 -4.25 27.32
C LEU A 145 16.07 -4.82 26.80
N SER A 146 15.03 -4.86 27.62
CA SER A 146 13.65 -5.14 27.19
C SER A 146 12.63 -4.54 28.15
N ALA A 147 11.53 -4.01 27.61
CA ALA A 147 10.45 -3.39 28.36
C ALA A 147 9.25 -3.09 27.44
N ARG A 148 8.06 -2.99 28.01
CA ARG A 148 6.91 -2.32 27.39
C ARG A 148 6.53 -1.08 28.20
N LEU A 149 6.67 0.09 27.61
CA LEU A 149 6.31 1.37 28.24
C LEU A 149 4.96 1.82 27.65
N GLU A 150 3.93 1.94 28.48
CA GLU A 150 2.64 2.55 28.10
C GLU A 150 2.68 4.02 28.54
N GLY A 151 3.21 4.89 27.68
CA GLY A 151 3.44 6.31 27.94
C GLY A 151 4.85 6.76 27.55
N SER A 152 5.02 8.08 27.44
CA SER A 152 6.26 8.72 27.02
C SER A 152 7.45 8.51 27.97
N ILE A 153 8.64 8.82 27.47
CA ILE A 153 9.90 8.79 28.23
C ILE A 153 10.25 10.25 28.56
N GLY A 154 10.32 10.59 29.85
CA GLY A 154 10.55 11.96 30.30
C GLY A 154 12.01 12.28 30.63
N SER A 155 12.39 13.55 30.47
CA SER A 155 13.65 14.10 31.00
C SER A 155 13.59 15.60 31.28
N ASN A 156 14.55 16.13 32.05
CA ASN A 156 14.85 17.57 32.10
C ASN A 156 16.31 17.86 31.69
N GLY A 157 16.76 17.33 30.55
CA GLY A 157 18.11 17.61 30.05
C GLY A 157 18.60 16.68 28.93
N GLY A 158 19.90 16.77 28.65
CA GLY A 158 20.62 15.98 27.64
C GLY A 158 20.89 14.54 28.09
N GLU A 159 19.84 13.85 28.54
CA GLU A 159 19.94 12.55 29.20
C GLU A 159 20.28 11.40 28.24
N ASP A 160 20.62 10.25 28.82
CA ASP A 160 21.01 9.07 28.08
C ASP A 160 20.04 7.90 28.32
N VAL A 161 19.01 7.82 27.48
CA VAL A 161 18.18 6.62 27.34
C VAL A 161 18.61 5.90 26.07
N ARG A 162 19.19 4.72 26.23
CA ARG A 162 19.74 3.92 25.14
C ARG A 162 19.24 2.49 25.17
N THR A 163 19.14 1.90 23.99
CA THR A 163 18.97 0.46 23.82
C THR A 163 20.34 -0.22 23.77
N GLN A 164 20.44 -1.46 24.24
CA GLN A 164 21.68 -2.23 24.18
C GLN A 164 21.37 -3.71 23.96
N LEU A 165 22.01 -4.33 22.97
CA LEU A 165 21.88 -5.76 22.67
C LEU A 165 22.70 -6.58 23.68
N GLN A 166 22.10 -7.61 24.29
CA GLN A 166 22.81 -8.57 25.15
C GLN A 166 23.55 -9.63 24.33
N ASP A 167 24.58 -10.25 24.93
CA ASP A 167 25.26 -11.38 24.32
C ASP A 167 24.30 -12.55 24.08
N GLY A 168 24.45 -13.23 22.94
CA GLY A 168 23.56 -14.31 22.52
C GLY A 168 22.27 -13.86 21.83
N TYR A 169 22.05 -12.55 21.66
CA TYR A 169 20.99 -11.98 20.83
C TYR A 169 21.54 -11.41 19.52
N GLU A 170 20.86 -11.67 18.41
CA GLU A 170 21.26 -11.19 17.07
C GLU A 170 20.68 -9.81 16.73
N CYS A 171 19.51 -9.45 17.27
CA CYS A 171 18.87 -8.19 16.95
C CYS A 171 18.02 -7.60 18.08
N TYR A 172 17.82 -6.29 17.97
CA TYR A 172 17.01 -5.47 18.85
C TYR A 172 15.89 -4.82 18.02
N LEU A 173 14.66 -4.81 18.55
CA LEU A 173 13.53 -4.08 17.99
C LEU A 173 13.05 -3.04 19.01
N ALA A 174 13.01 -1.77 18.63
CA ALA A 174 12.28 -0.74 19.34
C ALA A 174 11.16 -0.21 18.45
N THR A 175 9.93 -0.20 18.95
CA THR A 175 8.80 0.46 18.27
C THR A 175 8.20 1.54 19.15
N LYS A 176 7.61 2.56 18.50
CA LYS A 176 6.76 3.61 19.07
C LYS A 176 5.43 3.57 18.33
N ASN A 177 4.35 3.25 19.03
CA ASN A 177 3.01 3.01 18.46
C ASN A 177 3.03 2.00 17.29
N GLY A 178 3.84 0.94 17.42
CA GLY A 178 4.03 -0.09 16.39
C GLY A 178 4.91 0.32 15.20
N LYS A 179 5.32 1.60 15.09
CA LYS A 179 6.33 2.02 14.10
C LYS A 179 7.73 1.76 14.64
N ASN A 180 8.57 1.08 13.87
CA ASN A 180 9.97 0.83 14.22
C ASN A 180 10.76 2.16 14.29
N LEU A 181 11.58 2.30 15.33
CA LEU A 181 12.43 3.48 15.55
C LEU A 181 13.77 3.40 14.80
N PHE A 182 14.21 2.20 14.41
CA PHE A 182 15.55 1.94 13.87
C PHE A 182 15.52 1.37 12.44
N ASP A 183 14.47 1.68 11.66
CA ASP A 183 14.14 1.08 10.36
C ASP A 183 15.27 1.00 9.31
N ALA A 184 16.34 1.79 9.46
CA ALA A 184 17.50 1.82 8.58
C ALA A 184 18.79 1.20 9.17
N GLU A 185 18.96 1.09 10.49
CA GLU A 185 20.32 0.95 11.08
C GLU A 185 20.52 -0.14 12.15
N ASN A 186 19.52 -0.52 12.96
CA ASN A 186 19.60 -1.60 13.99
C ASN A 186 21.01 -1.81 14.61
N THR A 187 21.65 -0.74 15.10
CA THR A 187 23.02 -0.83 15.62
C THR A 187 23.05 -1.46 17.02
N LYS A 188 24.25 -1.78 17.54
CA LYS A 188 24.40 -2.37 18.88
C LYS A 188 24.04 -1.40 20.03
N GLU A 189 24.07 -0.09 19.78
CA GLU A 189 23.80 0.95 20.78
C GLU A 189 22.92 2.06 20.17
N ASN A 190 21.65 1.75 19.86
CA ASN A 190 20.74 2.79 19.37
C ASN A 190 20.28 3.65 20.54
N LYS A 191 20.72 4.92 20.55
CA LYS A 191 20.20 5.94 21.47
C LYS A 191 18.78 6.34 21.06
N ILE A 192 17.92 6.57 22.06
CA ILE A 192 16.56 7.08 21.86
C ILE A 192 16.59 8.59 22.06
N GLU A 193 15.95 9.34 21.17
CA GLU A 193 15.72 10.77 21.40
C GLU A 193 14.69 10.94 22.52
N VAL A 194 15.11 11.50 23.65
CA VAL A 194 14.21 11.83 24.76
C VAL A 194 13.89 13.31 24.71
N ARG A 195 12.61 13.65 24.77
CA ARG A 195 12.13 15.04 24.71
C ARG A 195 11.55 15.44 26.05
N SER A 196 12.13 16.47 26.65
CA SER A 196 11.50 17.12 27.79
C SER A 196 10.11 17.63 27.39
N LEU A 197 9.13 17.50 28.29
CA LEU A 197 7.73 17.90 28.09
C LEU A 197 6.98 17.12 26.98
N ASP A 198 7.44 15.93 26.58
CA ASP A 198 6.65 15.01 25.76
C ASP A 198 5.63 14.26 26.63
N PHE A 199 4.38 14.75 26.67
CA PHE A 199 3.29 14.16 27.46
C PHE A 199 2.42 13.16 26.66
N SER A 200 2.96 12.58 25.58
CA SER A 200 2.24 11.63 24.74
C SER A 200 1.84 10.34 25.47
N GLU A 201 0.76 9.73 25.01
CA GLU A 201 0.29 8.41 25.48
C GLU A 201 0.98 7.27 24.71
N ASP A 202 2.17 7.55 24.16
CA ASP A 202 2.84 6.69 23.19
C ASP A 202 3.29 5.36 23.82
N VAL A 203 3.01 4.26 23.13
CA VAL A 203 3.42 2.92 23.57
C VAL A 203 4.75 2.57 22.93
N TYR A 204 5.78 2.40 23.77
CA TYR A 204 7.08 1.92 23.36
C TYR A 204 7.22 0.43 23.67
N VAL A 205 7.71 -0.35 22.72
CA VAL A 205 7.98 -1.79 22.90
C VAL A 205 9.43 -2.05 22.54
N PHE A 206 10.15 -2.69 23.46
CA PHE A 206 11.57 -2.96 23.40
C PHE A 206 11.82 -4.46 23.57
N GLU A 207 12.28 -5.12 22.50
CA GLU A 207 12.44 -6.57 22.44
C GLU A 207 13.80 -6.94 21.86
N GLN A 208 14.46 -7.93 22.47
CA GLN A 208 15.64 -8.59 21.92
C GLN A 208 15.24 -9.99 21.50
N HIS A 209 15.68 -10.41 20.31
CA HIS A 209 15.48 -11.78 19.88
C HIS A 209 16.53 -12.23 18.87
N ASN A 210 16.62 -13.55 18.71
CA ASN A 210 17.34 -14.16 17.59
C ASN A 210 16.43 -14.24 16.37
N HIS A 211 17.03 -14.25 15.19
CA HIS A 211 16.29 -14.16 13.95
C HIS A 211 15.50 -15.43 13.66
N VAL A 212 14.17 -15.28 13.57
CA VAL A 212 13.26 -16.32 13.11
C VAL A 212 12.68 -15.88 11.77
N TYR A 213 13.28 -16.34 10.67
CA TYR A 213 12.90 -15.94 9.32
C TYR A 213 11.71 -16.75 8.77
N ASN A 214 10.56 -16.65 9.45
CA ASN A 214 9.34 -17.40 9.12
C ASN A 214 8.26 -16.57 8.41
N GLN A 215 8.43 -15.25 8.28
CA GLN A 215 7.42 -14.39 7.66
C GLN A 215 7.54 -14.38 6.13
N GLU A 216 6.39 -14.44 5.46
CA GLU A 216 6.25 -14.37 4.01
C GLU A 216 5.51 -13.06 3.65
N VAL A 217 6.27 -11.98 3.45
CA VAL A 217 5.74 -10.62 3.27
C VAL A 217 6.05 -10.12 1.86
N GLU A 218 5.00 -9.84 1.07
CA GLU A 218 5.11 -9.33 -0.31
C GLU A 218 5.49 -7.82 -0.36
N SER A 219 6.63 -7.48 0.23
CA SER A 219 7.18 -6.11 0.25
C SER A 219 8.36 -5.96 -0.71
N SER A 220 8.49 -4.77 -1.30
CA SER A 220 9.66 -4.41 -2.11
C SER A 220 11.00 -4.55 -1.35
N LYS A 221 10.98 -4.40 -0.02
CA LYS A 221 12.15 -4.63 0.87
C LYS A 221 12.73 -6.05 0.75
N TYR A 222 11.89 -7.04 0.44
CA TYR A 222 12.25 -8.45 0.37
C TYR A 222 12.23 -9.02 -1.05
N LEU A 223 11.93 -8.19 -2.04
CA LEU A 223 11.82 -8.59 -3.44
C LEU A 223 13.18 -9.06 -3.99
N LYS A 224 13.22 -10.31 -4.48
CA LYS A 224 14.34 -10.85 -5.27
C LYS A 224 14.05 -10.74 -6.77
N GLN A 225 12.82 -11.04 -7.18
CA GLN A 225 12.36 -10.99 -8.56
C GLN A 225 10.88 -10.60 -8.62
N ALA A 226 10.52 -9.60 -9.43
CA ALA A 226 9.13 -9.26 -9.68
C ALA A 226 8.41 -10.37 -10.47
N ALA A 227 7.14 -10.61 -10.15
CA ALA A 227 6.28 -11.47 -10.95
C ALA A 227 6.14 -10.92 -12.37
N THR A 228 6.13 -11.79 -13.37
CA THR A 228 5.84 -11.43 -14.77
C THR A 228 4.53 -12.07 -15.20
N CYS A 229 4.15 -11.95 -16.48
CA CYS A 229 3.00 -12.68 -17.01
C CYS A 229 3.12 -14.21 -16.92
N VAL A 230 4.35 -14.74 -16.85
CA VAL A 230 4.62 -16.20 -16.95
C VAL A 230 5.57 -16.74 -15.87
N THR A 231 6.25 -15.88 -15.12
CA THR A 231 7.10 -16.28 -13.99
C THR A 231 6.52 -15.76 -12.67
N PRO A 232 6.61 -16.55 -11.57
CA PRO A 232 6.21 -16.11 -10.24
C PRO A 232 7.08 -14.95 -9.73
N GLY A 233 6.56 -14.21 -8.76
CA GLY A 233 7.38 -13.34 -7.92
C GLY A 233 8.20 -14.18 -6.94
N ILE A 234 9.41 -13.71 -6.63
CA ILE A 234 10.32 -14.37 -5.69
C ILE A 234 10.73 -13.35 -4.63
N TYR A 235 10.57 -13.73 -3.37
CA TYR A 235 10.81 -12.88 -2.22
C TYR A 235 11.63 -13.65 -1.17
N TYR A 236 12.45 -12.94 -0.40
CA TYR A 236 13.15 -13.51 0.75
C TYR A 236 12.23 -13.57 1.97
N LYS A 237 12.33 -14.63 2.77
CA LYS A 237 11.64 -14.71 4.07
C LYS A 237 12.21 -13.69 5.05
N SER A 238 11.34 -13.05 5.81
CA SER A 238 11.71 -12.02 6.79
C SER A 238 11.52 -12.46 8.23
N CYS A 239 12.17 -11.72 9.12
CA CYS A 239 12.06 -11.80 10.56
C CYS A 239 11.23 -10.61 11.07
N THR A 240 10.59 -10.71 12.24
CA THR A 240 9.67 -9.66 12.73
C THR A 240 10.34 -8.31 13.01
N CYS A 241 11.65 -8.27 13.23
CA CYS A 241 12.47 -7.05 13.29
C CYS A 241 12.77 -6.42 11.91
N GLY A 242 12.24 -7.00 10.82
CA GLY A 242 12.41 -6.52 9.46
C GLY A 242 13.70 -6.95 8.75
N ALA A 243 14.50 -7.84 9.36
CA ALA A 243 15.67 -8.46 8.71
C ALA A 243 15.23 -9.49 7.66
N LYS A 244 16.00 -9.66 6.59
CA LYS A 244 15.77 -10.66 5.54
C LYS A 244 16.75 -11.82 5.62
N SER A 245 16.31 -13.01 5.21
CA SER A 245 17.16 -14.19 5.04
C SER A 245 17.61 -14.39 3.60
N ASN A 246 18.36 -15.47 3.36
CA ASN A 246 18.59 -16.04 2.03
C ASN A 246 17.57 -17.15 1.67
N SER A 247 16.61 -17.45 2.55
CA SER A 247 15.52 -18.40 2.25
C SER A 247 14.43 -17.70 1.47
N GLU A 248 13.83 -18.39 0.49
CA GLU A 248 12.89 -17.79 -0.46
C GLU A 248 11.46 -18.33 -0.29
N PHE A 249 10.49 -17.52 -0.72
CA PHE A 249 9.12 -17.94 -0.99
C PHE A 249 8.63 -17.35 -2.33
N TYR A 250 7.57 -17.94 -2.88
CA TYR A 250 7.11 -17.69 -4.24
C TYR A 250 5.64 -17.23 -4.23
N THR A 251 5.34 -16.23 -5.06
CA THR A 251 3.96 -15.76 -5.28
C THR A 251 3.43 -16.22 -6.64
N GLY A 252 2.18 -15.92 -6.98
CA GLY A 252 1.63 -16.19 -8.31
C GLY A 252 2.33 -15.40 -9.42
N HIS A 253 2.21 -15.86 -10.68
CA HIS A 253 2.49 -15.03 -11.84
C HIS A 253 1.31 -14.09 -12.14
N LEU A 254 1.56 -12.94 -12.77
CA LEU A 254 0.52 -11.94 -13.06
C LEU A 254 -0.48 -12.37 -14.14
N GLY A 255 -0.13 -13.38 -14.95
CA GLY A 255 -0.88 -13.73 -16.17
C GLY A 255 -0.81 -12.66 -17.26
N HIS A 256 -1.40 -12.96 -18.41
CA HIS A 256 -1.56 -12.01 -19.51
C HIS A 256 -2.84 -11.17 -19.34
N ASP A 257 -2.74 -9.88 -19.66
CA ASP A 257 -3.84 -8.90 -19.59
C ASP A 257 -4.09 -8.33 -21.00
N TYR A 258 -4.95 -9.01 -21.76
CA TYR A 258 -5.17 -8.79 -23.19
C TYR A 258 -6.18 -7.64 -23.45
N THR A 259 -5.78 -6.41 -23.15
CA THR A 259 -6.63 -5.21 -23.24
C THR A 259 -6.25 -4.24 -24.36
N VAL A 260 -5.05 -4.36 -24.94
CA VAL A 260 -4.53 -3.39 -25.92
C VAL A 260 -4.95 -3.75 -27.35
N LYS A 261 -5.43 -2.74 -28.08
CA LYS A 261 -5.77 -2.83 -29.51
C LYS A 261 -4.65 -2.22 -30.35
N VAL A 262 -4.11 -2.93 -31.33
CA VAL A 262 -3.03 -2.44 -32.20
C VAL A 262 -3.27 -2.86 -33.66
N LYS A 263 -3.54 -1.89 -34.52
CA LYS A 263 -3.70 -2.05 -35.97
C LYS A 263 -2.33 -2.17 -36.65
N LYS A 264 -1.70 -3.34 -36.60
CA LYS A 264 -0.41 -3.65 -37.27
C LYS A 264 -0.43 -5.07 -37.84
N GLU A 265 0.23 -5.27 -38.98
CA GLU A 265 0.28 -6.55 -39.69
C GLU A 265 0.71 -7.74 -38.80
N ALA A 266 1.69 -7.53 -37.91
CA ALA A 266 2.15 -8.54 -36.95
C ALA A 266 1.08 -9.05 -35.96
N TYR A 267 -0.07 -8.38 -35.88
CA TYR A 267 -1.21 -8.72 -35.03
C TYR A 267 -2.49 -8.99 -35.81
N LEU A 268 -2.43 -8.97 -37.15
CA LEU A 268 -3.57 -9.28 -38.02
C LEU A 268 -3.95 -10.76 -37.86
N LYS A 269 -5.22 -11.01 -37.57
CA LYS A 269 -5.82 -12.34 -37.49
C LYS A 269 -6.39 -12.77 -38.84
N SER A 270 -7.06 -11.84 -39.52
CA SER A 270 -7.63 -12.04 -40.85
C SER A 270 -7.81 -10.70 -41.54
N LYS A 271 -7.45 -10.63 -42.82
CA LYS A 271 -7.72 -9.50 -43.71
C LYS A 271 -9.18 -9.53 -44.18
N ALA A 272 -9.82 -8.38 -44.33
CA ALA A 272 -11.09 -8.27 -45.04
C ALA A 272 -10.94 -8.78 -46.49
N LYS A 273 -11.87 -9.63 -46.97
CA LYS A 273 -11.86 -10.09 -48.37
C LYS A 273 -12.50 -9.11 -49.35
N ASP A 274 -13.53 -8.42 -48.91
CA ASP A 274 -14.36 -7.51 -49.70
C ASP A 274 -15.01 -6.44 -48.82
N CYS A 275 -15.84 -5.57 -49.41
CA CYS A 275 -16.50 -4.44 -48.73
C CYS A 275 -17.56 -4.83 -47.68
N THR A 276 -17.82 -6.12 -47.44
CA THR A 276 -18.73 -6.61 -46.38
C THR A 276 -17.99 -7.12 -45.14
N GLU A 277 -16.67 -7.29 -45.22
CA GLU A 277 -15.82 -7.74 -44.12
C GLU A 277 -14.91 -6.61 -43.60
N HIS A 278 -14.39 -6.77 -42.38
CA HIS A 278 -13.37 -5.90 -41.79
C HIS A 278 -12.12 -6.71 -41.42
N ASP A 279 -10.96 -6.04 -41.41
CA ASP A 279 -9.74 -6.59 -40.82
C ASP A 279 -9.99 -6.93 -39.35
N VAL A 280 -9.54 -8.10 -38.93
CA VAL A 280 -9.64 -8.54 -37.52
C VAL A 280 -8.23 -8.66 -36.95
N TYR A 281 -8.02 -8.11 -35.77
CA TYR A 281 -6.73 -8.12 -35.05
C TYR A 281 -6.85 -8.86 -33.72
N TRP A 282 -5.77 -9.50 -33.28
CA TRP A 282 -5.70 -10.07 -31.93
C TRP A 282 -5.51 -8.97 -30.88
N TYR A 283 -6.10 -9.13 -29.68
CA TYR A 283 -5.76 -8.28 -28.54
C TYR A 283 -4.32 -8.55 -28.09
N VAL A 284 -3.66 -7.50 -27.61
CA VAL A 284 -2.26 -7.54 -27.16
C VAL A 284 -2.20 -7.35 -25.64
N CYS A 285 -1.31 -8.09 -24.99
CA CYS A 285 -1.10 -8.03 -23.55
C CYS A 285 -0.45 -6.70 -23.14
N SER A 286 -1.14 -5.91 -22.32
CA SER A 286 -0.69 -4.59 -21.82
C SER A 286 0.71 -4.61 -21.19
N ARG A 287 1.04 -5.70 -20.49
CA ARG A 287 2.29 -5.86 -19.71
C ARG A 287 3.50 -6.35 -20.50
N CYS A 288 3.30 -7.07 -21.61
CA CYS A 288 4.41 -7.79 -22.27
C CYS A 288 4.33 -7.88 -23.80
N GLY A 289 3.33 -7.29 -24.44
CA GLY A 289 3.22 -7.26 -25.91
C GLY A 289 2.87 -8.58 -26.60
N LYS A 290 2.74 -9.70 -25.88
CA LYS A 290 2.25 -10.95 -26.48
C LYS A 290 0.81 -10.80 -27.00
N THR A 291 0.53 -11.41 -28.15
CA THR A 291 -0.83 -11.56 -28.69
C THR A 291 -1.66 -12.56 -27.90
N SER A 292 -2.98 -12.35 -27.91
CA SER A 292 -3.96 -13.34 -27.48
C SER A 292 -4.13 -14.40 -28.55
N THR A 293 -4.44 -15.63 -28.14
CA THR A 293 -4.85 -16.73 -29.02
C THR A 293 -6.36 -16.92 -29.08
N THR A 294 -7.13 -16.19 -28.25
CA THR A 294 -8.58 -16.37 -28.09
C THR A 294 -9.37 -15.07 -28.24
N LEU A 295 -8.81 -13.92 -27.88
CA LEU A 295 -9.48 -12.62 -27.89
C LEU A 295 -9.05 -11.79 -29.11
N SER A 296 -10.00 -11.42 -29.95
CA SER A 296 -9.79 -10.57 -31.15
C SER A 296 -10.86 -9.48 -31.28
N TYR A 297 -10.60 -8.45 -32.07
CA TYR A 297 -11.55 -7.38 -32.40
C TYR A 297 -11.49 -7.02 -33.89
N ALA A 298 -12.62 -6.57 -34.45
CA ALA A 298 -12.69 -6.04 -35.82
C ALA A 298 -12.28 -4.56 -35.85
N ASP A 299 -11.56 -4.17 -36.90
CA ASP A 299 -11.30 -2.78 -37.24
C ASP A 299 -12.39 -2.23 -38.15
N LEU A 300 -13.39 -1.57 -37.55
CA LEU A 300 -14.51 -0.98 -38.28
C LEU A 300 -14.11 0.19 -39.20
N ASP A 301 -12.90 0.73 -39.05
CA ASP A 301 -12.35 1.75 -39.95
C ASP A 301 -11.65 1.14 -41.17
N SER A 302 -11.41 -0.18 -41.17
CA SER A 302 -10.82 -0.87 -42.32
C SER A 302 -11.84 -0.93 -43.46
N LYS A 303 -11.43 -0.39 -44.61
CA LYS A 303 -12.25 -0.32 -45.82
C LYS A 303 -11.59 -1.11 -46.94
N VAL A 304 -12.41 -1.88 -47.64
CA VAL A 304 -12.10 -2.41 -48.97
C VAL A 304 -13.02 -1.66 -49.93
N ASP A 305 -12.46 -1.10 -51.00
CA ASP A 305 -13.22 -0.30 -51.95
C ASP A 305 -14.30 -1.14 -52.66
N HIS A 306 -15.46 -0.51 -52.93
CA HIS A 306 -16.56 -1.17 -53.63
C HIS A 306 -16.20 -1.40 -55.10
N VAL A 307 -16.45 -2.62 -55.60
CA VAL A 307 -16.19 -2.99 -56.99
C VAL A 307 -17.45 -2.73 -57.83
N SER A 308 -17.45 -1.66 -58.60
CA SER A 308 -18.60 -1.19 -59.39
C SER A 308 -18.99 -2.14 -60.53
N SER A 309 -20.29 -2.27 -60.78
CA SER A 309 -20.87 -3.04 -61.89
C SER A 309 -20.87 -2.28 -63.21
N ASP A 310 -21.23 -2.97 -64.29
CA ASP A 310 -21.75 -2.31 -65.49
C ASP A 310 -23.07 -1.57 -65.19
N TRP A 311 -23.47 -0.66 -66.08
CA TRP A 311 -24.73 0.08 -65.96
C TRP A 311 -25.95 -0.85 -66.08
N ILE A 312 -26.80 -0.84 -65.05
CA ILE A 312 -28.10 -1.52 -65.00
C ILE A 312 -29.18 -0.50 -65.35
N ILE A 313 -30.05 -0.80 -66.32
CA ILE A 313 -31.19 0.07 -66.68
C ILE A 313 -32.37 -0.25 -65.76
N ASP A 314 -32.77 0.72 -64.94
CA ASP A 314 -33.95 0.62 -64.07
C ASP A 314 -35.24 0.93 -64.81
N LYS A 315 -35.15 1.90 -65.73
CA LYS A 315 -36.27 2.40 -66.52
C LYS A 315 -35.77 2.87 -67.87
N GLU A 316 -36.34 2.32 -68.93
CA GLU A 316 -36.07 2.76 -70.30
C GLU A 316 -36.50 4.21 -70.53
N ALA A 317 -35.72 4.94 -71.35
CA ALA A 317 -36.10 6.27 -71.80
C ALA A 317 -37.19 6.19 -72.86
N THR A 318 -38.17 7.09 -72.78
CA THR A 318 -39.27 7.21 -73.75
C THR A 318 -39.22 8.57 -74.44
N LEU A 319 -40.10 8.82 -75.42
CA LEU A 319 -40.25 10.17 -76.01
C LEU A 319 -40.75 11.21 -74.99
N GLU A 320 -41.58 10.76 -74.03
CA GLU A 320 -42.29 11.62 -73.08
C GLU A 320 -41.63 11.71 -71.69
N SER A 321 -40.70 10.80 -71.35
CA SER A 321 -40.06 10.81 -70.04
C SER A 321 -38.64 10.23 -70.07
N ASP A 322 -37.76 10.83 -69.27
CA ASP A 322 -36.41 10.30 -69.02
C ASP A 322 -36.47 8.87 -68.44
N GLY A 323 -35.49 8.06 -68.82
CA GLY A 323 -35.16 6.80 -68.17
C GLY A 323 -34.18 6.99 -67.01
N SER A 324 -33.81 5.89 -66.36
CA SER A 324 -32.81 5.87 -65.29
C SER A 324 -32.00 4.59 -65.32
N LYS A 325 -30.74 4.71 -64.91
CA LYS A 325 -29.79 3.62 -64.76
C LYS A 325 -28.92 3.85 -63.52
N HIS A 326 -28.39 2.77 -62.96
CA HIS A 326 -27.44 2.83 -61.85
C HIS A 326 -26.28 1.87 -62.06
N LYS A 327 -25.22 2.03 -61.25
CA LYS A 327 -24.22 0.98 -60.99
C LYS A 327 -24.30 0.62 -59.52
N GLU A 328 -24.11 -0.66 -59.23
CA GLU A 328 -24.09 -1.21 -57.89
C GLU A 328 -22.70 -1.81 -57.58
N CYS A 329 -22.39 -1.99 -56.30
CA CYS A 329 -21.28 -2.84 -55.90
C CYS A 329 -21.60 -4.28 -56.27
N THR A 330 -20.77 -4.89 -57.10
CA THR A 330 -20.87 -6.28 -57.52
C THR A 330 -20.94 -7.27 -56.35
N VAL A 331 -20.35 -6.91 -55.20
CA VAL A 331 -20.36 -7.69 -53.95
C VAL A 331 -21.60 -7.39 -53.10
N CYS A 332 -21.71 -6.18 -52.54
CA CYS A 332 -22.72 -5.86 -51.52
C CYS A 332 -24.04 -5.29 -52.03
N LYS A 333 -24.16 -5.02 -53.35
CA LYS A 333 -25.35 -4.44 -54.00
C LYS A 333 -25.72 -3.02 -53.55
N GLU A 334 -24.81 -2.32 -52.86
CA GLU A 334 -24.94 -0.89 -52.61
C GLU A 334 -24.86 -0.10 -53.92
N VAL A 335 -25.80 0.81 -54.16
CA VAL A 335 -25.83 1.66 -55.36
C VAL A 335 -24.73 2.72 -55.26
N LEU A 336 -23.77 2.69 -56.18
CA LEU A 336 -22.58 3.55 -56.17
C LEU A 336 -22.75 4.80 -57.03
N GLU A 337 -23.43 4.65 -58.18
CA GLU A 337 -23.67 5.72 -59.15
C GLU A 337 -25.10 5.63 -59.67
N THR A 338 -25.75 6.76 -59.95
CA THR A 338 -27.08 6.80 -60.57
C THR A 338 -27.13 7.94 -61.58
N GLU A 339 -27.62 7.65 -62.78
CA GLU A 339 -27.74 8.61 -63.89
C GLU A 339 -29.13 8.55 -64.52
N LYS A 340 -29.57 9.69 -65.06
CA LYS A 340 -30.75 9.74 -65.93
C LYS A 340 -30.35 9.38 -67.36
N ILE A 341 -31.20 8.61 -68.03
CA ILE A 341 -31.13 8.43 -69.48
C ILE A 341 -32.06 9.48 -70.09
N ALA A 342 -31.52 10.43 -70.85
CA ALA A 342 -32.32 11.48 -71.46
C ALA A 342 -33.42 10.88 -72.35
N LYS A 343 -34.62 11.47 -72.31
CA LYS A 343 -35.73 11.12 -73.20
C LYS A 343 -35.31 11.12 -74.68
N LEU A 344 -35.94 10.26 -75.47
CA LEU A 344 -35.60 10.08 -76.89
C LEU A 344 -36.01 11.33 -77.71
N GLU A 345 -35.11 11.82 -78.55
CA GLU A 345 -35.40 12.97 -79.42
C GLU A 345 -36.07 12.55 -80.73
N ASN A 346 -37.15 13.25 -81.11
CA ASN A 346 -37.88 12.99 -82.34
C ASN A 346 -37.14 13.59 -83.54
N LYS A 347 -36.47 12.73 -84.32
CA LYS A 347 -35.50 13.17 -85.34
C LYS A 347 -36.15 13.58 -86.66
N ALA A 348 -36.55 14.84 -86.77
CA ALA A 348 -36.95 15.49 -88.03
C ALA A 348 -35.82 16.37 -88.59
N THR A 349 -35.15 15.85 -89.63
CA THR A 349 -34.38 16.47 -90.75
C THR A 349 -33.65 17.84 -90.62
N VAL A 350 -32.41 17.90 -91.15
CA VAL A 350 -31.39 18.98 -91.06
C VAL A 350 -31.12 19.68 -92.45
N THR A 351 -30.36 20.79 -92.64
CA THR A 351 -29.12 21.23 -91.94
C THR A 351 -28.86 22.76 -91.75
N PRO A 352 -28.31 23.58 -92.69
CA PRO A 352 -27.14 24.38 -92.29
C PRO A 352 -27.14 25.91 -92.55
N THR A 353 -26.35 26.67 -91.76
CA THR A 353 -25.53 27.81 -92.25
C THR A 353 -24.34 28.18 -91.34
N VAL A 354 -23.33 28.85 -91.92
CA VAL A 354 -21.96 29.14 -91.39
C VAL A 354 -21.52 30.51 -91.98
N LYS A 355 -20.67 31.39 -91.43
CA LYS A 355 -19.57 31.42 -90.42
C LYS A 355 -19.58 32.79 -89.70
N LYS A 356 -18.80 33.01 -88.61
CA LYS A 356 -17.66 33.97 -88.57
C LYS A 356 -16.86 33.95 -87.24
N GLU A 357 -15.55 34.21 -87.33
CA GLU A 357 -14.55 34.31 -86.25
C GLU A 357 -14.45 35.71 -85.61
N GLU A 358 -13.89 35.80 -84.40
CA GLU A 358 -12.66 36.60 -84.18
C GLU A 358 -11.88 36.17 -82.91
N ILE A 359 -10.63 36.66 -82.79
CA ILE A 359 -9.56 36.16 -81.89
C ILE A 359 -9.11 37.27 -80.93
N LYS A 360 -8.69 36.93 -79.69
CA LYS A 360 -7.56 37.60 -78.99
C LYS A 360 -7.04 36.86 -77.74
N THR A 361 -5.92 37.35 -77.21
CA THR A 361 -4.84 36.58 -76.59
C THR A 361 -4.45 37.12 -75.19
N GLU A 362 -3.72 36.31 -74.39
CA GLU A 362 -2.69 36.65 -73.38
C GLU A 362 -2.86 36.24 -71.89
N THR A 363 -2.02 35.26 -71.50
CA THR A 363 -1.00 35.26 -70.42
C THR A 363 -1.26 35.76 -68.98
N LYS A 364 -1.11 34.81 -68.02
CA LYS A 364 -0.64 34.86 -66.60
C LYS A 364 -0.52 36.22 -65.85
N THR A 365 -1.00 36.27 -64.59
CA THR A 365 -0.20 36.09 -63.33
C THR A 365 -1.11 36.21 -62.08
N ALA A 366 -0.66 35.76 -60.90
CA ALA A 366 -1.44 35.53 -59.68
C ALA A 366 -1.60 36.74 -58.73
N THR A 367 -2.66 36.72 -57.91
CA THR A 367 -2.63 37.21 -56.51
C THR A 367 -3.69 36.53 -55.64
N GLN A 368 -3.44 36.44 -54.33
CA GLN A 368 -4.37 35.91 -53.32
C GLN A 368 -5.49 36.91 -52.97
N ALA A 369 -6.63 36.39 -52.50
CA ALA A 369 -7.54 37.11 -51.61
C ALA A 369 -8.15 36.15 -50.58
N VAL A 370 -7.85 36.37 -49.30
CA VAL A 370 -8.52 35.71 -48.16
C VAL A 370 -9.80 36.47 -47.84
N LYS A 371 -10.93 35.78 -47.67
CA LYS A 371 -12.01 36.23 -46.78
C LYS A 371 -12.63 35.06 -46.00
N THR A 372 -12.87 35.33 -44.72
CA THR A 372 -13.46 34.46 -43.71
C THR A 372 -14.99 34.43 -43.79
N GLY A 373 -15.62 33.41 -43.19
CA GLY A 373 -17.07 33.34 -43.05
C GLY A 373 -17.55 31.99 -42.53
N ASP A 374 -17.33 31.71 -41.24
CA ASP A 374 -17.99 30.59 -40.55
C ASP A 374 -19.51 30.71 -40.59
N ASN A 375 -20.21 29.57 -40.45
CA ASN A 375 -21.38 29.51 -39.56
C ASN A 375 -21.78 28.07 -39.15
N THR A 376 -21.88 27.90 -37.82
CA THR A 376 -22.75 26.95 -37.10
C THR A 376 -22.51 25.43 -37.19
N ASN A 377 -21.52 24.97 -36.43
CA ASN A 377 -21.69 23.77 -35.61
C ASN A 377 -22.58 24.14 -34.39
N ILE A 378 -23.89 23.87 -34.48
CA ILE A 378 -24.85 24.16 -33.39
C ILE A 378 -25.49 22.91 -32.77
N ILE A 379 -25.13 21.71 -33.25
CA ILE A 379 -25.75 20.44 -32.85
C ILE A 379 -24.96 19.76 -31.72
N GLU A 380 -23.63 19.90 -31.66
CA GLU A 380 -22.83 19.20 -30.64
C GLU A 380 -22.90 19.85 -29.24
N VAL A 381 -23.04 21.17 -29.14
CA VAL A 381 -23.04 21.89 -27.86
C VAL A 381 -24.33 21.65 -27.06
N VAL A 382 -25.46 21.44 -27.74
CA VAL A 382 -26.77 21.19 -27.08
C VAL A 382 -26.82 19.80 -26.44
N CYS A 383 -26.21 18.79 -27.06
CA CYS A 383 -26.21 17.41 -26.54
C CYS A 383 -25.41 17.27 -25.22
N LEU A 384 -24.33 18.04 -25.04
CA LEU A 384 -23.49 18.00 -23.83
C LEU A 384 -24.17 18.59 -22.59
N LEU A 385 -25.07 19.57 -22.75
CA LEU A 385 -25.82 20.17 -21.64
C LEU A 385 -26.99 19.29 -21.16
N VAL A 386 -27.55 18.44 -22.03
CA VAL A 386 -28.64 17.53 -21.64
C VAL A 386 -28.11 16.33 -20.84
N PHE A 387 -26.97 15.75 -21.23
CA PHE A 387 -26.40 14.60 -20.51
C PHE A 387 -25.92 14.92 -19.09
N SER A 388 -25.42 16.14 -18.85
CA SER A 388 -24.93 16.56 -17.53
C SER A 388 -26.04 16.71 -16.48
N LEU A 389 -27.26 17.09 -16.88
CA LEU A 389 -28.43 17.15 -15.99
C LEU A 389 -29.02 15.77 -15.63
N VAL A 390 -28.91 14.79 -16.52
CA VAL A 390 -29.36 13.40 -16.27
C VAL A 390 -28.44 12.70 -15.25
N VAL A 391 -27.13 12.95 -15.31
CA VAL A 391 -26.17 12.40 -14.33
C VAL A 391 -26.42 12.97 -12.92
N LEU A 392 -26.66 14.28 -12.80
CA LEU A 392 -26.94 14.93 -11.52
C LEU A 392 -28.24 14.48 -10.86
N THR A 393 -29.25 14.07 -11.64
CA THR A 393 -30.52 13.55 -11.11
C THR A 393 -30.44 12.07 -10.70
N PHE A 394 -29.54 11.28 -11.30
CA PHE A 394 -29.30 9.89 -10.87
C PHE A 394 -28.47 9.79 -9.58
N VAL A 395 -27.41 10.59 -9.42
CA VAL A 395 -26.56 10.56 -8.22
C VAL A 395 -27.35 10.91 -6.96
N ARG A 396 -28.35 11.79 -7.06
CA ARG A 396 -29.19 12.23 -5.93
C ARG A 396 -30.26 11.21 -5.49
N LYS A 397 -30.33 10.03 -6.13
CA LYS A 397 -31.29 8.97 -5.82
C LYS A 397 -30.65 7.72 -5.18
N TYR A 398 -29.32 7.71 -5.06
CA TYR A 398 -28.53 6.56 -4.58
C TYR A 398 -27.44 6.93 -3.56
N CYS A 399 -27.58 8.08 -2.90
CA CYS A 399 -26.87 8.48 -1.68
C CYS A 399 -27.90 8.75 -0.58
#